data_AF-A0A1I6IXQ3-F1
#
_entry.id   AF-A0A1I6IXQ3-F1
#
_cell.length_a   1.000
_cell.length_b   1.000
_cell.length_c   1.000
_cell.angle_alpha   90.00
_cell.angle_beta   90.00
_cell.angle_gamma   90.00
#
_symmetry.space_group_name_H-M   'P 1'
#
loop_
_entity.id
_entity.type
_entity.pdbx_description
1 polymer ?
#
loop_
_entity_poly.entity_id
_entity_poly.type
_entity_poly.pdbx_seq_one_letter_code
_entity_poly.pdbx_strand_id
1 'polypeptide(L)'
;MTKQKLIKSIVLLVCVAVVGYVLLNVNFNRDKLDYNEHLSDVAVTIDGEEVTYQDLAFYILFEERKVEEQAKIYNPDSPKDYWNLHTNDTFIQEEAKNVVMEMAIHDHLFYQLAVEDGMDTLSADEERDLEFAITDFWEDLYEQQLDKLPCDQDTINEQIRLAAVAEKFQNYLAVNKGPSQAAYKYDGYYYEQIRSQHSIKINNKLWNRFVLGDVTLTHTHLNYINGLNNENKKKEED
;
A
#
# COMPACT_ATOMS: atom_id res chain seq x y z
N MET A 1 -53.16 -0.24 -23.35
CA MET A 1 -52.24 -0.08 -22.19
C MET A 1 -52.00 1.41 -21.98
N THR A 2 -52.38 1.99 -20.84
CA THR A 2 -52.25 3.45 -20.59
C THR A 2 -50.78 3.84 -20.53
N LYS A 3 -50.38 4.98 -21.13
CA LYS A 3 -48.97 5.47 -21.16
C LYS A 3 -48.26 5.38 -19.80
N GLN A 4 -49.00 5.58 -18.72
CA GLN A 4 -48.52 5.49 -17.34
C GLN A 4 -48.08 4.08 -16.91
N LYS A 5 -48.71 3.01 -17.44
CA LYS A 5 -48.28 1.61 -17.21
C LYS A 5 -47.00 1.28 -17.98
N LEU A 6 -46.86 1.79 -19.21
CA LEU A 6 -45.64 1.65 -20.02
C LEU A 6 -44.44 2.34 -19.37
N ILE A 7 -44.62 3.57 -18.86
CA ILE A 7 -43.55 4.31 -18.16
C ILE A 7 -43.10 3.55 -16.90
N LYS A 8 -44.03 3.03 -16.08
CA LYS A 8 -43.70 2.23 -14.90
C LYS A 8 -42.94 0.94 -15.25
N SER A 9 -43.33 0.26 -16.33
CA SER A 9 -42.63 -0.93 -16.81
C SER A 9 -41.22 -0.63 -17.30
N ILE A 10 -41.01 0.49 -18.01
CA ILE A 10 -39.68 0.91 -18.49
C ILE A 10 -38.78 1.27 -17.31
N VAL A 11 -39.27 2.06 -16.35
CA VAL A 11 -38.50 2.43 -15.14
C VAL A 11 -38.10 1.18 -14.35
N LEU A 12 -39.01 0.22 -14.17
CA LEU A 12 -38.69 -1.04 -13.49
C LEU A 12 -37.60 -1.84 -14.23
N LEU A 13 -37.66 -1.89 -15.56
CA LEU A 13 -36.67 -2.59 -16.39
C LEU A 13 -35.29 -1.94 -16.28
N VAL A 14 -35.22 -0.60 -16.26
CA VAL A 14 -33.97 0.14 -16.01
C VAL A 14 -33.45 -0.13 -14.60
N CYS A 15 -34.30 -0.11 -13.57
CA CYS A 15 -33.89 -0.43 -12.20
C CYS A 15 -33.33 -1.86 -12.10
N VAL A 16 -33.98 -2.85 -12.74
CA VAL A 16 -33.49 -4.24 -12.77
C VAL A 16 -32.17 -4.35 -13.52
N ALA A 17 -31.99 -3.62 -14.62
CA ALA A 17 -30.72 -3.59 -15.36
C ALA A 17 -29.59 -2.95 -14.53
N VAL A 18 -29.87 -1.87 -13.80
CA VAL A 18 -28.91 -1.23 -12.88
C VAL A 18 -28.54 -2.17 -11.74
N VAL A 19 -29.52 -2.81 -11.10
CA VAL A 19 -29.27 -3.79 -10.03
C VAL A 19 -28.49 -4.99 -10.57
N GLY A 20 -28.82 -5.49 -11.76
CA GLY A 20 -28.08 -6.57 -12.42
C GLY A 20 -26.63 -6.18 -12.72
N TYR A 21 -26.40 -4.97 -13.22
CA TYR A 21 -25.06 -4.44 -13.46
C TYR A 21 -24.26 -4.28 -12.15
N VAL A 22 -24.89 -3.80 -11.08
CA VAL A 22 -24.27 -3.69 -9.76
C VAL A 22 -23.91 -5.07 -9.22
N LEU A 23 -24.83 -6.05 -9.26
CA LEU A 23 -24.59 -7.40 -8.78
C LEU A 23 -23.47 -8.11 -9.54
N LEU A 24 -23.40 -7.94 -10.87
CA LEU A 24 -22.32 -8.49 -11.69
C LEU A 24 -20.98 -7.86 -11.33
N ASN A 25 -20.90 -6.52 -11.20
CA ASN A 25 -19.65 -5.85 -10.79
C ASN A 25 -19.22 -6.22 -9.38
N VAL A 26 -20.16 -6.36 -8.44
CA VAL A 26 -19.87 -6.80 -7.07
C VAL A 26 -19.31 -8.22 -7.07
N ASN A 27 -19.86 -9.13 -7.90
CA ASN A 27 -19.34 -10.50 -7.98
C ASN A 27 -17.96 -10.59 -8.65
N PHE A 28 -17.68 -9.80 -9.70
CA PHE A 28 -16.35 -9.79 -10.33
C PHE A 28 -15.26 -9.13 -9.46
N ASN A 29 -15.65 -8.25 -8.53
CA ASN A 29 -14.72 -7.57 -7.61
C ASN A 29 -14.53 -8.29 -6.27
N ARG A 30 -15.06 -9.51 -6.09
CA ARG A 30 -15.02 -10.22 -4.80
C ARG A 30 -13.73 -10.99 -4.54
N ASP A 31 -13.03 -11.41 -5.58
CA ASP A 31 -11.87 -12.27 -5.39
C ASP A 31 -10.65 -11.42 -5.02
N LYS A 32 -9.98 -11.80 -3.92
CA LYS A 32 -8.70 -11.23 -3.47
C LYS A 32 -7.72 -11.23 -4.66
N LEU A 33 -7.02 -10.12 -4.83
CA LEU A 33 -5.97 -10.00 -5.84
C LEU A 33 -4.74 -10.80 -5.38
N ASP A 34 -4.23 -11.68 -6.25
CA ASP A 34 -2.92 -12.30 -6.07
C ASP A 34 -1.83 -11.35 -6.54
N TYR A 35 -1.09 -10.76 -5.61
CA TYR A 35 -0.11 -9.72 -5.92
C TYR A 35 0.97 -10.20 -6.91
N ASN A 36 1.41 -11.46 -6.80
CA ASN A 36 2.48 -12.00 -7.64
C ASN A 36 2.04 -12.22 -9.09
N GLU A 37 0.74 -12.40 -9.35
CA GLU A 37 0.19 -12.52 -10.71
C GLU A 37 -0.01 -11.16 -11.40
N HIS A 38 0.08 -10.06 -10.63
CA HIS A 38 -0.28 -8.71 -11.07
C HIS A 38 0.89 -7.73 -11.05
N LEU A 39 2.13 -8.20 -10.89
CA LEU A 39 3.34 -7.36 -10.78
C LEU A 39 3.48 -6.35 -11.94
N SER A 40 3.17 -6.76 -13.17
CA SER A 40 3.26 -5.90 -14.35
C SER A 40 2.04 -4.98 -14.56
N ASP A 41 0.98 -5.15 -13.78
CA ASP A 41 -0.20 -4.29 -13.92
C ASP A 41 0.06 -2.92 -13.27
N VAL A 42 -0.58 -1.89 -13.83
CA VAL A 42 -0.50 -0.53 -13.31
C VAL A 42 -1.25 -0.43 -11.98
N ALA A 43 -0.54 -0.03 -10.92
CA ALA A 43 -1.10 0.26 -9.61
C ALA A 43 -1.58 1.72 -9.53
N VAL A 44 -0.77 2.66 -10.01
CA VAL A 44 -1.10 4.10 -10.06
C VAL A 44 -0.44 4.75 -11.26
N THR A 45 -1.07 5.80 -11.80
CA THR A 45 -0.49 6.66 -12.83
C THR A 45 -0.27 8.05 -12.24
N ILE A 46 0.94 8.62 -12.41
CA ILE A 46 1.35 9.93 -11.91
C ILE A 46 1.81 10.75 -13.12
N ASP A 47 1.05 11.79 -13.48
CA ASP A 47 1.28 12.65 -14.67
C ASP A 47 1.44 11.90 -16.00
N GLY A 48 0.81 10.73 -16.09
CA GLY A 48 0.86 9.87 -17.27
C GLY A 48 1.98 8.82 -17.24
N GLU A 49 2.86 8.85 -16.23
CA GLU A 49 3.82 7.79 -15.96
C GLU A 49 3.15 6.67 -15.14
N GLU A 50 3.38 5.43 -15.55
CA GLU A 50 2.78 4.25 -14.93
C GLU A 50 3.71 3.70 -13.85
N VAL A 51 3.17 3.57 -12.63
CA VAL A 51 3.79 2.86 -11.51
C VAL A 51 3.05 1.54 -11.36
N THR A 52 3.80 0.45 -11.47
CA THR A 52 3.28 -0.92 -11.47
C THR A 52 3.20 -1.50 -10.06
N TYR A 53 2.54 -2.66 -9.91
CA TYR A 53 2.59 -3.36 -8.63
C TYR A 53 4.02 -3.80 -8.28
N GLN A 54 4.88 -4.13 -9.25
CA GLN A 54 6.28 -4.48 -9.01
C GLN A 54 7.05 -3.32 -8.34
N ASP A 55 6.78 -2.08 -8.74
CA ASP A 55 7.39 -0.89 -8.14
C ASP A 55 6.97 -0.71 -6.66
N LEU A 56 5.81 -1.25 -6.27
CA LEU A 56 5.34 -1.24 -4.89
C LEU A 56 6.04 -2.26 -3.98
N ALA A 57 6.88 -3.16 -4.51
CA ALA A 57 7.42 -4.29 -3.77
C ALA A 57 8.23 -3.87 -2.53
N PHE A 58 9.07 -2.84 -2.67
CA PHE A 58 9.83 -2.24 -1.56
C PHE A 58 8.89 -1.77 -0.44
N TYR A 59 7.90 -0.94 -0.79
CA TYR A 59 6.95 -0.37 0.18
C TYR A 59 6.12 -1.43 0.89
N ILE A 60 5.73 -2.49 0.17
CA ILE A 60 5.00 -3.63 0.74
C ILE A 60 5.87 -4.38 1.74
N LEU A 61 7.11 -4.74 1.38
CA LEU A 61 8.05 -5.40 2.29
C LEU A 61 8.27 -4.58 3.56
N PHE A 62 8.51 -3.28 3.38
CA PHE A 62 8.76 -2.33 4.46
C PHE A 62 7.56 -2.22 5.41
N GLU A 63 6.36 -1.95 4.88
CA GLU A 63 5.18 -1.73 5.72
C GLU A 63 4.67 -3.03 6.34
N GLU A 64 4.73 -4.16 5.62
CA GLU A 64 4.42 -5.48 6.20
C GLU A 64 5.32 -5.78 7.40
N ARG A 65 6.64 -5.57 7.27
CA ARG A 65 7.56 -5.78 8.39
C ARG A 65 7.21 -4.89 9.58
N LYS A 66 7.05 -3.58 9.35
CA LYS A 66 6.80 -2.58 10.39
C LYS A 66 5.51 -2.85 11.16
N VAL A 67 4.43 -3.19 10.47
CA VAL A 67 3.15 -3.51 11.12
C VAL A 67 3.23 -4.87 11.82
N GLU A 68 3.94 -5.84 11.25
CA GLU A 68 4.15 -7.15 11.87
C GLU A 68 4.96 -7.08 13.17
N GLU A 69 5.94 -6.17 13.27
CA GLU A 69 6.65 -5.90 14.54
C GLU A 69 5.68 -5.44 15.63
N GLN A 70 4.74 -4.54 15.30
CA GLN A 70 3.71 -4.08 16.23
C GLN A 70 2.72 -5.21 16.56
N ALA A 71 2.37 -6.02 15.56
CA ALA A 71 1.48 -7.17 15.72
C ALA A 71 2.04 -8.21 16.70
N LYS A 72 3.35 -8.49 16.63
CA LYS A 72 4.04 -9.41 17.54
C LYS A 72 4.14 -8.88 18.97
N ILE A 73 4.24 -7.56 19.15
CA ILE A 73 4.17 -6.93 20.48
C ILE A 73 2.76 -7.07 21.06
N TYR A 74 1.73 -6.92 20.21
CA TYR A 74 0.33 -7.01 20.63
C TYR A 74 -0.10 -8.44 20.97
N ASN A 75 0.09 -9.39 20.06
CA ASN A 75 -0.19 -10.80 20.26
C ASN A 75 0.85 -11.66 19.51
N PRO A 76 1.93 -12.11 20.18
CA PRO A 76 2.99 -12.88 19.53
C PRO A 76 2.53 -14.24 19.00
N ASP A 77 1.48 -14.84 19.59
CA ASP A 77 0.96 -16.15 19.19
C ASP A 77 0.02 -16.06 17.97
N SER A 78 -0.59 -14.89 17.75
CA SER A 78 -1.50 -14.63 16.63
C SER A 78 -1.39 -13.18 16.14
N PRO A 79 -0.28 -12.82 15.43
CA PRO A 79 -0.09 -11.46 14.92
C PRO A 79 -1.23 -10.98 14.01
N LYS A 80 -1.91 -11.92 13.34
CA LYS A 80 -3.05 -11.60 12.46
C LYS A 80 -4.21 -10.91 13.20
N ASP A 81 -4.33 -11.11 14.51
CA ASP A 81 -5.33 -10.42 15.32
C ASP A 81 -5.15 -8.89 15.27
N TYR A 82 -3.88 -8.43 15.25
CA TYR A 82 -3.55 -7.02 15.16
C TYR A 82 -3.84 -6.45 13.76
N TRP A 83 -3.47 -7.18 12.71
CA TRP A 83 -3.79 -6.80 11.33
C TRP A 83 -5.29 -6.60 11.09
N ASN A 84 -6.11 -7.43 11.73
CA ASN A 84 -7.57 -7.37 11.67
C ASN A 84 -8.19 -6.44 12.74
N LEU A 85 -7.37 -5.74 13.53
CA LEU A 85 -7.86 -4.81 14.53
C LEU A 85 -8.53 -3.63 13.82
N HIS A 86 -9.69 -3.24 14.33
CA HIS A 86 -10.44 -2.10 13.83
C HIS A 86 -10.29 -0.93 14.82
N THR A 87 -9.61 0.12 14.40
CA THR A 87 -9.34 1.34 15.16
C THR A 87 -9.66 2.56 14.31
N ASN A 88 -10.15 3.65 14.90
CA ASN A 88 -10.39 4.91 14.17
C ASN A 88 -11.26 4.75 12.91
N ASP A 89 -12.32 3.96 12.99
CA ASP A 89 -13.26 3.68 11.89
C ASP A 89 -12.66 2.94 10.67
N THR A 90 -11.50 2.30 10.81
CA THR A 90 -10.86 1.49 9.77
C THR A 90 -10.08 0.30 10.34
N PHE A 91 -9.70 -0.64 9.48
CA PHE A 91 -8.80 -1.75 9.85
C PHE A 91 -7.34 -1.32 9.73
N ILE A 92 -6.48 -1.82 10.63
CA ILE A 92 -5.01 -1.63 10.56
C ILE A 92 -4.47 -2.05 9.19
N GLN A 93 -4.96 -3.17 8.66
CA GLN A 93 -4.62 -3.61 7.31
C GLN A 93 -4.94 -2.58 6.21
N GLU A 94 -6.09 -1.91 6.29
CA GLU A 94 -6.49 -0.90 5.30
C GLU A 94 -5.67 0.39 5.47
N GLU A 95 -5.34 0.78 6.71
CA GLU A 95 -4.41 1.89 6.98
C GLU A 95 -3.03 1.61 6.40
N ALA A 96 -2.45 0.45 6.70
CA ALA A 96 -1.15 0.02 6.18
C ALA A 96 -1.14 -0.05 4.65
N LYS A 97 -2.23 -0.56 4.04
CA LYS A 97 -2.41 -0.53 2.58
C LYS A 97 -2.35 0.90 2.06
N ASN A 98 -3.09 1.84 2.64
CA ASN A 98 -3.05 3.24 2.21
C ASN A 98 -1.65 3.86 2.39
N VAL A 99 -0.94 3.54 3.47
CA VAL A 99 0.43 3.99 3.70
C VAL A 99 1.37 3.54 2.58
N VAL A 100 1.30 2.27 2.15
CA VAL A 100 2.08 1.77 0.99
C VAL A 100 1.85 2.63 -0.26
N MET A 101 0.59 2.90 -0.61
CA MET A 101 0.27 3.67 -1.81
C MET A 101 0.71 5.13 -1.69
N GLU A 102 0.49 5.78 -0.54
CA GLU A 102 0.89 7.18 -0.37
C GLU A 102 2.41 7.35 -0.33
N MET A 103 3.16 6.41 0.26
CA MET A 103 4.64 6.42 0.20
C MET A 103 5.13 6.28 -1.25
N ALA A 104 4.59 5.33 -2.01
CA ALA A 104 4.98 5.13 -3.40
C ALA A 104 4.65 6.34 -4.28
N ILE A 105 3.43 6.91 -4.14
CA ILE A 105 3.05 8.13 -4.86
C ILE A 105 3.97 9.29 -4.48
N HIS A 106 4.25 9.46 -3.19
CA HIS A 106 5.12 10.51 -2.69
C HIS A 106 6.51 10.42 -3.33
N ASP A 107 7.15 9.25 -3.23
CA ASP A 107 8.52 9.08 -3.68
C ASP A 107 8.64 9.16 -5.20
N HIS A 108 7.72 8.55 -5.96
CA HIS A 108 7.71 8.69 -7.41
C HIS A 108 7.50 10.14 -7.84
N LEU A 109 6.56 10.86 -7.23
CA LEU A 109 6.32 12.27 -7.54
C LEU A 109 7.56 13.12 -7.21
N PHE A 110 8.17 12.91 -6.05
CA PHE A 110 9.34 13.69 -5.65
C PHE A 110 10.58 13.33 -6.46
N TYR A 111 10.71 12.08 -6.91
CA TYR A 111 11.71 11.69 -7.88
C TYR A 111 11.52 12.41 -9.22
N GLN A 112 10.30 12.45 -9.77
CA GLN A 112 10.01 13.20 -11.00
C GLN A 112 10.39 14.68 -10.85
N LEU A 113 10.03 15.31 -9.73
CA LEU A 113 10.40 16.69 -9.44
C LEU A 113 11.91 16.88 -9.26
N ALA A 114 12.60 15.89 -8.68
CA ALA A 114 14.06 15.90 -8.60
C ALA A 114 14.69 15.85 -9.99
N VAL A 115 14.18 15.00 -10.90
CA VAL A 115 14.62 14.94 -12.29
C VAL A 115 14.41 16.28 -13.00
N GLU A 116 13.26 16.93 -12.81
CA GLU A 116 12.97 18.25 -13.37
C GLU A 116 13.93 19.34 -12.87
N ASP A 117 14.34 19.28 -11.59
CA ASP A 117 15.29 20.23 -10.98
C ASP A 117 16.76 19.84 -11.20
N GLY A 118 17.04 18.72 -11.89
CA GLY A 118 18.40 18.21 -12.14
C GLY A 118 19.09 17.63 -10.89
N MET A 119 18.31 17.10 -9.96
CA MET A 119 18.71 16.51 -8.68
C MET A 119 18.50 14.99 -8.61
N ASP A 120 18.39 14.33 -9.77
CA ASP A 120 18.12 12.90 -9.96
C ASP A 120 19.29 11.95 -9.61
N THR A 121 20.42 12.51 -9.19
CA THR A 121 21.63 11.75 -8.88
C THR A 121 22.06 11.94 -7.44
N LEU A 122 22.56 10.85 -6.84
CA LEU A 122 23.22 10.87 -5.54
C LEU A 122 24.71 11.16 -5.71
N SER A 123 25.29 11.88 -4.76
CA SER A 123 26.74 12.08 -4.64
C SER A 123 27.40 10.80 -4.13
N ALA A 124 28.72 10.69 -4.28
CA ALA A 124 29.46 9.49 -3.84
C ALA A 124 29.37 9.19 -2.34
N ASP A 125 29.07 10.19 -1.51
CA ASP A 125 28.83 9.98 -0.07
C ASP A 125 27.39 9.54 0.18
N GLU A 126 26.40 10.13 -0.49
CA GLU A 126 24.99 9.71 -0.44
C GLU A 126 24.81 8.28 -0.96
N GLU A 127 25.51 7.88 -2.03
CA GLU A 127 25.50 6.49 -2.54
C GLU A 127 26.03 5.51 -1.49
N ARG A 128 27.06 5.90 -0.73
CA ARG A 128 27.62 5.05 0.33
C ARG A 128 26.66 4.92 1.51
N ASP A 129 26.00 6.00 1.88
CA ASP A 129 24.98 5.98 2.93
C ASP A 129 23.78 5.11 2.49
N LEU A 130 23.41 5.18 1.21
CA LEU A 130 22.38 4.32 0.62
C LEU A 130 22.77 2.83 0.64
N GLU A 131 24.02 2.48 0.33
CA GLU A 131 24.50 1.09 0.41
C GLU A 131 24.35 0.51 1.83
N PHE A 132 24.63 1.31 2.87
CA PHE A 132 24.40 0.91 4.26
C PHE A 132 22.90 0.75 4.54
N ALA A 133 22.06 1.70 4.12
CA ALA A 133 20.61 1.62 4.31
C ALA A 133 19.97 0.42 3.60
N ILE A 134 20.44 0.08 2.39
CA ILE A 134 20.02 -1.12 1.67
C ILE A 134 20.42 -2.38 2.45
N THR A 135 21.65 -2.43 2.97
CA THR A 135 22.13 -3.55 3.78
C THR A 135 21.25 -3.74 5.02
N ASP A 136 21.01 -2.67 5.78
CA ASP A 136 20.15 -2.69 6.97
C ASP A 136 18.72 -3.13 6.61
N PHE A 137 18.17 -2.63 5.50
CA PHE A 137 16.85 -3.05 5.01
C PHE A 137 16.76 -4.57 4.81
N TRP A 138 17.74 -5.18 4.13
CA TRP A 138 17.76 -6.61 3.89
C TRP A 138 18.00 -7.44 5.15
N GLU A 139 18.85 -6.97 6.07
CA GLU A 139 19.12 -7.63 7.35
C GLU A 139 17.91 -7.61 8.28
N ASP A 140 17.09 -6.56 8.21
CA ASP A 140 15.86 -6.41 9.00
C ASP A 140 14.70 -7.30 8.54
N LEU A 141 14.70 -7.78 7.28
CA LEU A 141 13.60 -8.60 6.76
C LEU A 141 13.48 -9.94 7.50
N TYR A 142 12.25 -10.40 7.72
CA TYR A 142 12.03 -11.75 8.22
C TYR A 142 12.43 -12.81 7.18
N GLU A 143 12.89 -13.98 7.63
CA GLU A 143 13.22 -15.13 6.75
C GLU A 143 12.07 -15.45 5.78
N GLN A 144 10.83 -15.44 6.25
CA GLN A 144 9.66 -15.68 5.40
C GLN A 144 9.46 -14.62 4.30
N GLN A 145 9.87 -13.37 4.54
CA GLN A 145 9.80 -12.32 3.53
C GLN A 145 10.86 -12.53 2.46
N LEU A 146 12.07 -12.95 2.87
CA LEU A 146 13.15 -13.33 1.94
C LEU A 146 12.76 -14.53 1.07
N ASP A 147 12.04 -15.50 1.62
CA ASP A 147 11.53 -16.66 0.87
C ASP A 147 10.39 -16.32 -0.09
N LYS A 148 9.74 -15.17 0.12
CA LYS A 148 8.53 -14.72 -0.60
C LYS A 148 8.70 -13.37 -1.27
N LEU A 149 9.92 -13.04 -1.67
CA LEU A 149 10.18 -11.79 -2.38
C LEU A 149 9.30 -11.71 -3.64
N PRO A 150 8.57 -10.61 -3.84
CA PRO A 150 7.69 -10.54 -5.01
C PRO A 150 8.44 -10.38 -6.34
N CYS A 151 9.63 -9.78 -6.29
CA CYS A 151 10.53 -9.61 -7.43
C CYS A 151 11.99 -9.75 -6.97
N ASP A 152 12.93 -9.67 -7.91
CA ASP A 152 14.35 -9.77 -7.59
C ASP A 152 14.87 -8.60 -6.74
N GLN A 153 15.98 -8.82 -6.04
CA GLN A 153 16.57 -7.84 -5.14
C GLN A 153 17.04 -6.58 -5.87
N ASP A 154 17.53 -6.71 -7.11
CA ASP A 154 18.00 -5.55 -7.89
C ASP A 154 16.86 -4.59 -8.19
N THR A 155 15.69 -5.13 -8.56
CA THR A 155 14.46 -4.33 -8.73
C THR A 155 14.06 -3.61 -7.45
N ILE A 156 14.10 -4.30 -6.31
CA ILE A 156 13.76 -3.70 -5.01
C ILE A 156 14.78 -2.63 -4.62
N ASN A 157 16.07 -2.88 -4.85
CA ASN A 157 17.14 -1.93 -4.58
C ASN A 157 17.02 -0.66 -5.42
N GLU A 158 16.56 -0.77 -6.67
CA GLU A 158 16.29 0.41 -7.51
C GLU A 158 15.14 1.26 -6.94
N GLN A 159 14.10 0.64 -6.40
CA GLN A 159 13.02 1.38 -5.73
C GLN A 159 13.52 2.08 -4.45
N ILE A 160 14.40 1.43 -3.68
CA ILE A 160 15.04 2.04 -2.50
C ILE A 160 15.90 3.24 -2.94
N ARG A 161 16.63 3.13 -4.05
CA ARG A 161 17.42 4.23 -4.61
C ARG A 161 16.54 5.40 -5.07
N LEU A 162 15.42 5.11 -5.74
CA LEU A 162 14.44 6.11 -6.13
C LEU A 162 13.90 6.86 -4.90
N ALA A 163 13.51 6.13 -3.86
CA ALA A 163 13.07 6.71 -2.59
C ALA A 163 14.17 7.59 -1.94
N ALA A 164 15.44 7.20 -2.03
CA ALA A 164 16.55 8.00 -1.52
C ALA A 164 16.74 9.33 -2.30
N VAL A 165 16.57 9.32 -3.62
CA VAL A 165 16.58 10.55 -4.44
C VAL A 165 15.38 11.43 -4.09
N ALA A 166 14.21 10.84 -3.90
CA ALA A 166 13.01 11.55 -3.47
C ALA A 166 13.21 12.20 -2.08
N GLU A 167 13.80 11.48 -1.13
CA GLU A 167 14.14 12.00 0.20
C GLU A 167 15.17 13.14 0.12
N LYS A 168 16.18 13.01 -0.74
CA LYS A 168 17.14 14.10 -1.01
C LYS A 168 16.42 15.36 -1.50
N PHE A 169 15.47 15.22 -2.42
CA PHE A 169 14.69 16.35 -2.91
C PHE A 169 13.76 16.93 -1.84
N GLN A 170 13.11 16.08 -1.05
CA GLN A 170 12.34 16.49 0.14
C GLN A 170 13.19 17.34 1.09
N ASN A 171 14.43 16.90 1.35
CA ASN A 171 15.38 17.60 2.21
C ASN A 171 15.80 18.95 1.61
N TYR A 172 16.02 19.01 0.30
CA TYR A 172 16.27 20.26 -0.40
C TYR A 172 15.09 21.24 -0.28
N LEU A 173 13.85 20.79 -0.47
CA LEU A 173 12.66 21.63 -0.28
C LEU A 173 12.56 22.14 1.16
N ALA A 174 12.78 21.28 2.14
CA ALA A 174 12.77 21.66 3.55
C ALA A 174 13.81 22.75 3.88
N VAL A 175 15.02 22.64 3.35
CA VAL A 175 16.10 23.61 3.60
C VAL A 175 15.87 24.93 2.86
N ASN A 176 15.40 24.88 1.62
CA ASN A 176 15.35 26.07 0.75
C ASN A 176 13.99 26.76 0.70
N LYS A 177 12.91 26.02 0.94
CA LYS A 177 11.52 26.52 0.88
C LYS A 177 10.82 26.46 2.24
N GLY A 178 11.36 25.72 3.21
CA GLY A 178 10.75 25.51 4.53
C GLY A 178 9.45 24.70 4.47
N PRO A 179 8.75 24.44 5.58
CA PRO A 179 9.13 24.77 6.94
C PRO A 179 9.95 23.65 7.63
N SER A 180 9.86 22.39 7.18
CA SER A 180 10.61 21.26 7.74
C SER A 180 10.48 20.02 6.84
N GLN A 181 11.32 19.01 7.06
CA GLN A 181 11.21 17.71 6.37
C GLN A 181 9.85 17.05 6.61
N ALA A 182 9.36 17.07 7.86
CA ALA A 182 8.07 16.49 8.22
C ALA A 182 6.89 17.12 7.47
N ALA A 183 7.00 18.38 7.08
CA ALA A 183 5.96 19.06 6.32
C ALA A 183 5.82 18.54 4.87
N TYR A 184 6.88 17.91 4.36
CA TYR A 184 6.96 17.36 3.01
C TYR A 184 6.85 15.83 2.95
N LYS A 185 6.69 15.12 4.07
CA LYS A 185 6.40 13.69 4.07
C LYS A 185 5.08 13.38 3.35
N TYR A 186 4.83 12.11 3.03
CA TYR A 186 3.61 11.65 2.36
C TYR A 186 2.29 12.04 3.06
N ASP A 187 2.30 12.32 4.37
CA ASP A 187 1.15 12.80 5.15
C ASP A 187 1.26 14.29 5.53
N GLY A 188 2.26 14.97 4.97
CA GLY A 188 2.61 16.35 5.26
C GLY A 188 1.76 17.36 4.49
N TYR A 189 1.44 18.47 5.15
CA TYR A 189 0.60 19.53 4.57
C TYR A 189 1.19 20.16 3.30
N TYR A 190 2.51 20.32 3.21
CA TYR A 190 3.14 20.93 2.03
C TYR A 190 3.28 19.93 0.88
N TYR A 191 3.47 18.65 1.20
CA TYR A 191 3.35 17.59 0.20
C TYR A 191 1.96 17.59 -0.45
N GLU A 192 0.89 17.64 0.33
CA GLU A 192 -0.48 17.67 -0.23
C GLU A 192 -0.72 18.86 -1.17
N GLN A 193 -0.11 20.03 -0.90
CA GLN A 193 -0.19 21.16 -1.84
C GLN A 193 0.52 20.88 -3.16
N ILE A 194 1.68 20.23 -3.13
CA ILE A 194 2.40 19.80 -4.33
C ILE A 194 1.54 18.76 -5.04
N ARG A 195 1.21 17.65 -4.38
CA ARG A 195 0.39 16.56 -4.88
C ARG A 195 -0.89 17.02 -5.58
N SER A 196 -1.59 18.03 -5.04
CA SER A 196 -2.82 18.58 -5.63
C SER A 196 -2.66 19.22 -7.02
N GLN A 197 -1.42 19.52 -7.43
CA GLN A 197 -1.09 20.09 -8.74
C GLN A 197 -0.79 19.02 -9.79
N HIS A 198 -0.68 17.75 -9.38
CA HIS A 198 -0.32 16.62 -10.23
C HIS A 198 -1.52 15.70 -10.50
N SER A 199 -1.50 15.02 -11.63
CA SER A 199 -2.56 14.07 -12.01
C SER A 199 -2.24 12.69 -11.48
N ILE A 200 -2.91 12.30 -10.39
CA ILE A 200 -2.74 10.99 -9.76
C ILE A 200 -4.00 10.15 -9.97
N LYS A 201 -3.83 8.95 -10.51
CA LYS A 201 -4.92 8.01 -10.79
C LYS A 201 -4.57 6.61 -10.32
N ILE A 202 -5.07 6.25 -9.15
CA ILE A 202 -4.94 4.89 -8.61
C ILE A 202 -5.87 3.93 -9.37
N ASN A 203 -5.38 2.74 -9.68
CA ASN A 203 -6.17 1.64 -10.23
C ASN A 203 -7.05 1.00 -9.15
N ASN A 204 -8.11 1.69 -8.77
CA ASN A 204 -9.04 1.26 -7.71
C ASN A 204 -9.68 -0.11 -7.98
N LYS A 205 -9.75 -0.56 -9.24
CA LYS A 205 -10.30 -1.89 -9.56
C LYS A 205 -9.42 -3.01 -9.00
N LEU A 206 -8.10 -2.87 -9.12
CA LEU A 206 -7.14 -3.84 -8.59
C LEU A 206 -6.83 -3.52 -7.12
N TRP A 207 -6.63 -2.25 -6.79
CA TRP A 207 -6.22 -1.81 -5.46
C TRP A 207 -7.22 -2.15 -4.35
N ASN A 208 -8.52 -2.03 -4.64
CA ASN A 208 -9.56 -2.40 -3.66
C ASN A 208 -9.64 -3.90 -3.37
N ARG A 209 -9.05 -4.74 -4.24
CA ARG A 209 -8.97 -6.20 -4.07
C ARG A 209 -7.65 -6.65 -3.46
N PHE A 210 -6.68 -5.75 -3.37
CA PHE A 210 -5.38 -6.01 -2.75
C PHE A 210 -5.52 -6.03 -1.22
N VAL A 211 -4.85 -6.99 -0.60
CA VAL A 211 -4.95 -7.35 0.81
C VAL A 211 -3.53 -7.45 1.35
N LEU A 212 -3.10 -6.42 2.07
CA LEU A 212 -1.76 -6.32 2.67
C LEU A 212 -1.64 -7.21 3.92
N GLY A 213 -0.43 -7.60 4.32
CA GLY A 213 -0.16 -8.41 5.51
C GLY A 213 -0.13 -9.92 5.23
N ASP A 214 -0.34 -10.35 3.99
CA ASP A 214 -0.16 -11.74 3.56
C ASP A 214 0.54 -11.83 2.19
N VAL A 215 1.23 -10.77 1.76
CA VAL A 215 1.98 -10.78 0.48
C VAL A 215 3.30 -11.50 0.71
N THR A 216 4.09 -11.00 1.66
CA THR A 216 5.42 -11.54 2.03
C THR A 216 5.41 -12.22 3.40
N LEU A 217 4.29 -12.11 4.13
CA LEU A 217 4.08 -12.73 5.44
C LEU A 217 3.13 -13.93 5.36
N THR A 218 3.23 -14.81 6.37
CA THR A 218 2.32 -15.94 6.56
C THR A 218 1.81 -15.96 7.99
N HIS A 219 0.49 -15.98 8.12
CA HIS A 219 -0.16 -16.10 9.41
C HIS A 219 -0.77 -17.49 9.56
N THR A 220 -0.24 -18.30 10.47
CA THR A 220 -0.67 -19.71 10.68
C THR A 220 -1.80 -19.86 11.69
N HIS A 221 -2.06 -18.83 12.51
CA HIS A 221 -3.08 -18.84 13.54
C HIS A 221 -3.99 -17.61 13.41
N LEU A 222 -5.30 -17.85 13.56
CA LEU A 222 -6.35 -16.83 13.65
C LEU A 222 -7.10 -17.10 14.95
N ASN A 223 -6.97 -16.22 15.93
CA ASN A 223 -7.84 -16.26 17.10
C ASN A 223 -9.13 -15.51 16.77
N TYR A 224 -10.21 -16.25 16.52
CA TYR A 224 -11.55 -15.69 16.26
C TYR A 224 -12.15 -14.90 17.45
N ILE A 225 -11.49 -14.90 18.61
CA ILE A 225 -11.86 -14.12 19.79
C ILE A 225 -10.59 -13.44 20.32
N ASN A 226 -10.55 -12.10 20.27
CA ASN A 226 -9.45 -11.31 20.83
C ASN A 226 -9.19 -11.71 22.29
N GLY A 227 -7.98 -12.19 22.56
CA GLY A 227 -7.52 -12.51 23.92
C GLY A 227 -7.78 -13.93 24.43
N LEU A 228 -8.30 -14.86 23.60
CA LEU A 228 -8.38 -16.28 23.97
C LEU A 228 -7.46 -17.14 23.09
N ASN A 229 -6.33 -17.56 23.67
CA ASN A 229 -5.48 -18.60 23.07
C ASN A 229 -6.17 -19.98 23.13
N ASN A 230 -5.69 -20.93 22.32
CA ASN A 230 -6.21 -22.31 22.28
C ASN A 230 -6.22 -23.03 23.65
N GLU A 231 -5.38 -22.61 24.59
CA GLU A 231 -5.40 -23.10 25.97
C GLU A 231 -6.63 -22.64 26.77
N ASN A 232 -7.15 -21.44 26.46
CA ASN A 232 -8.34 -20.92 27.13
C ASN A 232 -9.62 -21.62 26.63
N LYS A 233 -9.66 -22.05 25.35
CA LYS A 233 -10.75 -22.89 24.84
C LYS A 233 -10.85 -24.24 25.54
N LYS A 234 -9.71 -24.87 25.84
CA LYS A 234 -9.69 -26.15 26.58
C LYS A 234 -10.20 -26.04 28.03
N LYS A 235 -10.16 -24.85 28.64
CA LYS A 235 -10.69 -24.61 30.00
C LYS A 235 -12.19 -24.34 30.05
N GLU A 236 -12.85 -24.10 28.92
CA GLU A 236 -14.30 -23.90 28.86
C GLU A 236 -15.07 -25.19 28.54
N GLU A 237 -14.35 -26.29 28.23
CA GLU A 237 -14.92 -27.61 27.93
C GLU A 237 -14.88 -28.61 29.13
N ASP A 238 -14.35 -28.19 30.29
CA ASP A 238 -14.35 -28.92 31.57
C ASP A 238 -15.30 -28.27 32.61
#